data_AF-A0A954IQ65-F1
#
_entry.id   AF-A0A954IQ65-F1
#
_cell.length_a   1.000
_cell.length_b   1.000
_cell.length_c   1.000
_cell.angle_alpha   90.00
_cell.angle_beta   90.00
_cell.angle_gamma   90.00
#
_symmetry.space_group_name_H-M   'P 1'
#
loop_
_entity.id
_entity.type
_entity.pdbx_description
1 polymer ?
#
loop_
_entity_poly.entity_id
_entity_poly.type
_entity_poly.pdbx_seq_one_letter_code
_entity_poly.pdbx_strand_id
1 'polypeptide(L)'
;MAWHEAGPASTEQGLLGLVELNHLENFLLWHEEDIARRDDLGPERVVQAKRRIDGHNQRRNDLIEKMDQHFVRELKPRTSGCSFNSETPGMMIDRLSILALKHYHMNEEANRADATDAHRLKCAEKVTVIRKQTEDLSGALRELLVQIQHGTRSFRVYFQFKMY
;
A
#
# COMPACT_ATOMS: atom_id res chain seq x y z
N MET A 1 -6.25 14.34 18.99
CA MET A 1 -6.27 15.49 18.07
C MET A 1 -4.87 16.05 17.86
N ALA A 2 -3.94 15.29 17.25
CA ALA A 2 -2.55 15.74 17.04
C ALA A 2 -1.98 15.34 15.66
N TRP A 3 -2.80 14.74 14.79
CA TRP A 3 -2.35 14.06 13.57
C TRP A 3 -2.79 14.84 12.31
N HIS A 4 -3.59 15.89 12.50
CA HIS A 4 -3.92 16.88 11.46
C HIS A 4 -2.90 18.03 11.41
N GLU A 5 -1.95 18.09 12.35
CA GLU A 5 -0.97 19.19 12.46
C GLU A 5 0.41 18.81 11.89
N ALA A 6 0.80 17.53 11.96
CA ALA A 6 2.00 17.01 11.31
C ALA A 6 1.80 15.54 10.94
N GLY A 7 1.96 15.20 9.66
CA GLY A 7 2.01 13.79 9.23
C GLY A 7 3.24 13.10 9.87
N PRO A 8 3.18 11.80 10.19
CA PRO A 8 4.31 11.11 10.78
C PRO A 8 5.52 11.20 9.85
N ALA A 9 6.65 11.70 10.36
CA ALA A 9 7.90 11.73 9.63
C ALA A 9 8.58 10.35 9.75
N SER A 10 9.05 9.78 8.63
CA SER A 10 9.82 8.54 8.65
C SER A 10 11.13 8.75 9.42
N THR A 11 11.40 7.86 10.38
CA THR A 11 12.63 7.88 11.18
C THR A 11 13.67 6.88 10.67
N GLU A 12 13.26 5.98 9.77
CA GLU A 12 14.08 4.90 9.24
C GLU A 12 14.79 5.28 7.93
N GLN A 13 15.97 4.71 7.69
CA GLN A 13 16.72 4.87 6.44
C GLN A 13 16.64 3.59 5.59
N GLY A 14 17.00 3.70 4.30
CA GLY A 14 17.04 2.54 3.40
C GLY A 14 15.65 1.99 3.06
N LEU A 15 15.52 0.67 2.96
CA LEU A 15 14.28 0.03 2.54
C LEU A 15 13.11 0.33 3.50
N LEU A 16 13.33 0.24 4.80
CA LEU A 16 12.27 0.45 5.80
C LEU A 16 11.73 1.88 5.74
N GLY A 17 12.58 2.89 5.59
CA GLY A 17 12.13 4.27 5.38
C GLY A 17 11.27 4.44 4.12
N LEU A 18 11.59 3.72 3.04
CA LEU A 18 10.74 3.72 1.83
C LEU A 18 9.38 3.07 2.09
N VAL A 19 9.32 1.99 2.88
CA VAL A 19 8.07 1.32 3.27
C VAL A 19 7.22 2.26 4.13
N GLU A 20 7.82 2.94 5.11
CA GLU A 20 7.11 3.90 5.97
C GLU A 20 6.53 5.06 5.16
N LEU A 21 7.32 5.65 4.27
CA LEU A 21 6.86 6.72 3.39
C LEU A 21 5.75 6.23 2.45
N ASN A 22 5.86 5.01 1.91
CA ASN A 22 4.81 4.43 1.07
C ASN A 22 3.51 4.22 1.87
N HIS A 23 3.62 3.78 3.12
CA HIS A 23 2.48 3.64 4.01
C HIS A 23 1.83 4.98 4.34
N LEU A 24 2.62 6.02 4.60
CA LEU A 24 2.13 7.38 4.79
C LEU A 24 1.37 7.90 3.56
N GLU A 25 1.92 7.73 2.35
CA GLU A 25 1.24 8.17 1.13
C GLU A 25 -0.08 7.41 0.91
N ASN A 26 -0.13 6.11 1.21
CA ASN A 26 -1.38 5.33 1.18
C ASN A 26 -2.39 5.82 2.22
N PHE A 27 -1.93 6.14 3.44
CA PHE A 27 -2.77 6.69 4.49
C PHE A 27 -3.37 8.04 4.08
N LEU A 28 -2.55 8.97 3.58
CA LEU A 28 -3.02 10.28 3.14
C LEU A 28 -3.97 10.16 1.94
N LEU A 29 -3.67 9.28 0.98
CA LEU A 29 -4.55 8.96 -0.13
C LEU A 29 -5.93 8.52 0.35
N TRP A 30 -5.99 7.60 1.32
CA TRP A 30 -7.26 7.12 1.89
C TRP A 30 -8.12 8.27 2.42
N HIS A 31 -7.52 9.22 3.15
CA HIS A 31 -8.25 10.35 3.72
C HIS A 31 -8.78 11.29 2.65
N GLU A 32 -7.98 11.57 1.62
CA GLU A 32 -8.42 12.41 0.50
C GLU A 32 -9.52 11.72 -0.31
N GLU A 33 -9.49 10.38 -0.44
CA GLU A 33 -10.59 9.61 -1.03
C GLU A 33 -11.87 9.72 -0.20
N ASP A 34 -11.79 9.68 1.13
CA ASP A 34 -12.95 9.87 2.00
C ASP A 34 -13.54 11.28 1.88
N ILE A 35 -12.70 12.31 1.75
CA ILE A 35 -13.14 13.68 1.45
C ILE A 35 -13.83 13.74 0.07
N ALA A 36 -13.26 13.09 -0.95
CA ALA A 36 -13.79 13.11 -2.30
C ALA A 36 -15.12 12.34 -2.47
N ARG A 37 -15.44 11.42 -1.55
CA ARG A 37 -16.70 10.64 -1.52
C ARG A 37 -17.83 11.33 -0.76
N ARG A 38 -17.55 12.44 -0.07
CA ARG A 38 -18.54 13.18 0.73
C ARG A 38 -19.35 14.16 -0.13
N ASP A 39 -20.67 14.06 -0.04
CA ASP A 39 -21.59 14.94 -0.78
C ASP A 39 -21.84 16.28 -0.07
N ASP A 40 -21.42 16.42 1.19
CA ASP A 40 -21.72 17.58 2.06
C ASP A 40 -20.61 18.64 2.10
N LEU A 41 -19.48 18.44 1.41
CA LEU A 41 -18.31 19.33 1.46
C LEU A 41 -18.26 20.38 0.34
N GLY A 42 -19.21 20.34 -0.60
CA GLY A 42 -19.24 21.23 -1.75
C GLY A 42 -18.18 20.92 -2.83
N PRO A 43 -18.37 21.41 -4.06
CA PRO A 43 -17.58 21.00 -5.22
C PRO A 43 -16.09 21.39 -5.12
N GLU A 44 -15.78 22.54 -4.52
CA GLU A 44 -14.40 23.03 -4.40
C GLU A 44 -13.52 22.10 -3.55
N ARG A 45 -14.05 21.61 -2.43
CA ARG A 45 -13.34 20.66 -1.56
C ARG A 45 -13.11 19.33 -2.25
N VAL A 46 -14.10 18.82 -2.99
CA VAL A 46 -13.97 17.57 -3.77
C VAL A 46 -12.89 17.71 -4.86
N VAL A 47 -12.85 18.84 -5.57
CA VAL A 47 -11.82 19.09 -6.60
C VAL A 47 -10.42 19.15 -5.98
N GLN A 48 -10.26 19.81 -4.84
CA GLN A 48 -8.98 19.84 -4.11
C GLN A 48 -8.55 18.44 -3.67
N ALA A 49 -9.46 17.64 -3.14
CA ALA A 49 -9.20 16.27 -2.74
C ALA A 49 -8.76 15.40 -3.94
N LYS A 50 -9.43 15.51 -5.09
CA LYS A 50 -9.02 14.81 -6.32
C LYS A 50 -7.61 15.16 -6.77
N ARG A 51 -7.24 16.45 -6.74
CA ARG A 51 -5.86 16.86 -7.09
C ARG A 51 -4.83 16.30 -6.11
N ARG A 52 -5.18 16.19 -4.83
CA ARG A 52 -4.31 15.59 -3.82
C ARG A 52 -4.19 14.09 -4.01
N ILE A 53 -5.30 13.38 -4.28
CA ILE A 53 -5.34 11.97 -4.65
C ILE A 53 -4.36 11.68 -5.79
N ASP A 54 -4.40 12.47 -6.86
CA ASP A 54 -3.47 12.29 -7.99
C ASP A 54 -2.01 12.42 -7.56
N GLY A 55 -1.70 13.43 -6.72
CA GLY A 55 -0.37 13.63 -6.16
C GLY A 55 0.10 12.50 -5.23
N HIS A 56 -0.77 12.01 -4.34
CA HIS A 56 -0.46 10.88 -3.45
C HIS A 56 -0.27 9.59 -4.23
N ASN A 57 -1.13 9.31 -5.22
CA ASN A 57 -0.96 8.18 -6.13
C ASN A 57 0.40 8.23 -6.84
N GLN A 58 0.83 9.42 -7.28
CA GLN A 58 2.13 9.56 -7.92
C GLN A 58 3.27 9.24 -6.96
N ARG A 59 3.30 9.89 -5.78
CA ARG A 59 4.36 9.66 -4.79
C ARG A 59 4.40 8.22 -4.31
N ARG A 60 3.23 7.58 -4.13
CA ARG A 60 3.13 6.15 -3.82
C ARG A 60 3.82 5.31 -4.89
N ASN A 61 3.53 5.53 -6.16
CA ASN A 61 4.15 4.80 -7.27
C ASN A 61 5.67 5.05 -7.34
N ASP A 62 6.12 6.29 -7.13
CA ASP A 62 7.56 6.61 -7.09
C ASP A 62 8.28 5.85 -5.96
N LEU A 63 7.61 5.67 -4.82
CA LEU A 63 8.15 4.90 -3.69
C LEU A 63 8.18 3.39 -3.98
N ILE A 64 7.18 2.85 -4.69
CA ILE A 64 7.21 1.47 -5.21
C ILE A 64 8.45 1.26 -6.08
N GLU A 65 8.69 2.16 -7.04
CA GLU A 65 9.86 2.07 -7.92
C GLU A 65 11.17 2.15 -7.14
N LYS A 66 11.27 3.03 -6.14
CA LYS A 66 12.46 3.12 -5.26
C LYS A 66 12.70 1.84 -4.46
N MET A 67 11.65 1.20 -3.94
CA MET A 67 11.74 -0.10 -3.27
C MET A 67 12.23 -1.17 -4.24
N ASP A 68 11.68 -1.21 -5.46
CA ASP A 68 12.09 -2.18 -6.47
C ASP A 68 13.54 -1.98 -6.91
N GLN A 69 13.99 -0.73 -7.08
CA GLN A 69 15.39 -0.42 -7.33
C GLN A 69 16.30 -0.91 -6.19
N HIS A 70 15.86 -0.80 -4.94
CA HIS A 70 16.57 -1.37 -3.80
C HIS A 70 16.69 -2.90 -3.94
N PHE A 71 15.58 -3.61 -4.19
CA PHE A 71 15.62 -5.06 -4.39
C PHE A 71 16.47 -5.50 -5.59
N VAL A 72 16.48 -4.74 -6.69
CA VAL A 72 17.34 -5.02 -7.84
C VAL A 72 18.82 -4.92 -7.47
N ARG A 73 19.21 -3.89 -6.69
CA ARG A 73 20.60 -3.70 -6.24
C ARG A 73 21.04 -4.83 -5.30
N GLU A 74 20.21 -5.18 -4.34
CA GLU A 74 20.54 -6.18 -3.32
C GLU A 74 20.50 -7.61 -3.85
N LEU A 75 19.44 -7.96 -4.60
CA LEU A 75 19.19 -9.35 -5.00
C LEU A 75 19.74 -9.69 -6.39
N LYS A 76 20.05 -8.67 -7.22
CA LYS A 76 20.55 -8.84 -8.59
C LYS A 76 19.74 -9.89 -9.39
N PRO A 77 18.41 -9.69 -9.51
CA PRO A 77 17.52 -10.68 -10.09
C PRO A 77 17.92 -11.02 -11.53
N ARG A 78 17.77 -12.29 -11.92
CA ARG A 78 18.15 -12.77 -13.27
C ARG A 78 17.36 -12.04 -14.35
N THR A 79 18.03 -11.65 -15.43
CA THR A 79 17.39 -10.97 -16.58
C THR A 79 16.82 -11.93 -17.61
N SER A 80 17.20 -13.21 -17.56
CA SER A 80 16.72 -14.28 -18.44
C SER A 80 16.94 -15.66 -17.79
N GLY A 81 16.42 -16.72 -18.43
CA GLY A 81 16.67 -18.11 -18.00
C GLY A 81 15.91 -18.56 -16.76
N CYS A 82 14.86 -17.83 -16.34
CA CYS A 82 13.94 -18.23 -15.27
C CYS A 82 12.56 -17.62 -15.52
N SER A 83 11.55 -18.07 -14.76
CA SER A 83 10.19 -17.53 -14.84
C SER A 83 10.10 -16.16 -14.17
N PHE A 84 9.30 -15.27 -14.74
CA PHE A 84 9.08 -13.93 -14.20
C PHE A 84 7.79 -13.86 -13.37
N ASN A 85 7.85 -13.14 -12.26
CA ASN A 85 6.65 -12.75 -11.50
C ASN A 85 6.04 -11.50 -12.13
N SER A 86 4.71 -11.44 -12.14
CA SER A 86 3.96 -10.30 -12.68
C SER A 86 4.06 -9.07 -11.77
N GLU A 87 4.06 -9.28 -10.45
CA GLU A 87 4.23 -8.22 -9.47
C GLU A 87 5.68 -8.15 -8.99
N THR A 88 6.14 -6.92 -8.76
CA THR A 88 7.44 -6.68 -8.12
C THR A 88 7.32 -6.72 -6.60
N PRO A 89 8.43 -6.95 -5.85
CA PRO A 89 8.40 -6.89 -4.39
C PRO A 89 7.84 -5.57 -3.84
N GLY A 90 8.18 -4.43 -4.46
CA GLY A 90 7.66 -3.11 -4.09
C GLY A 90 6.13 -3.02 -4.24
N MET A 91 5.57 -3.56 -5.32
CA MET A 91 4.11 -3.61 -5.52
C MET A 91 3.41 -4.48 -4.46
N MET A 92 4.02 -5.62 -4.11
CA MET A 92 3.48 -6.50 -3.07
C MET A 92 3.50 -5.83 -1.71
N ILE A 93 4.56 -5.09 -1.38
CA ILE A 93 4.67 -4.30 -0.13
C ILE A 93 3.63 -3.18 -0.08
N ASP A 94 3.42 -2.46 -1.18
CA ASP A 94 2.38 -1.43 -1.27
C ASP A 94 0.97 -2.00 -1.00
N ARG A 95 0.67 -3.16 -1.60
CA ARG A 95 -0.59 -3.86 -1.36
C ARG A 95 -0.72 -4.35 0.09
N LEU A 96 0.36 -4.79 0.72
CA LEU A 96 0.37 -5.12 2.15
C LEU A 96 0.06 -3.88 3.01
N SER A 97 0.61 -2.71 2.66
CA SER A 97 0.29 -1.42 3.30
C SER A 97 -1.21 -1.08 3.18
N ILE A 98 -1.79 -1.22 1.99
CA ILE A 98 -3.24 -1.02 1.77
C ILE A 98 -4.08 -2.01 2.59
N LEU A 99 -3.68 -3.28 2.66
CA LEU A 99 -4.37 -4.28 3.48
C LEU A 99 -4.29 -3.94 4.97
N ALA A 100 -3.16 -3.41 5.45
CA ALA A 100 -3.02 -2.96 6.84
C ALA A 100 -3.98 -1.81 7.17
N LEU A 101 -4.11 -0.81 6.29
CA LEU A 101 -5.08 0.28 6.46
C LEU A 101 -6.53 -0.24 6.45
N LYS A 102 -6.86 -1.12 5.51
CA LYS A 102 -8.18 -1.77 5.45
C LYS A 102 -8.47 -2.55 6.73
N HIS A 103 -7.50 -3.29 7.23
CA HIS A 103 -7.64 -4.05 8.47
C HIS A 103 -7.92 -3.11 9.64
N TYR A 104 -7.13 -2.05 9.80
CA TYR A 104 -7.29 -1.07 10.87
C TYR A 104 -8.71 -0.47 10.85
N HIS A 105 -9.14 0.13 9.74
CA HIS A 105 -10.45 0.78 9.65
C HIS A 105 -11.61 -0.22 9.77
N MET A 106 -11.48 -1.42 9.23
CA MET A 106 -12.51 -2.45 9.37
C MET A 106 -12.61 -2.96 10.81
N ASN A 107 -11.49 -3.04 11.52
CA ASN A 107 -11.46 -3.44 12.93
C ASN A 107 -12.09 -2.36 13.82
N GLU A 108 -11.84 -1.08 13.56
CA GLU A 108 -12.52 0.02 14.26
C GLU A 108 -14.05 -0.11 14.10
N GLU A 109 -14.53 -0.33 12.88
CA GLU A 109 -15.96 -0.51 12.60
C GLU A 109 -16.55 -1.79 13.22
N ALA A 110 -15.77 -2.86 13.32
CA ALA A 110 -16.19 -4.10 13.99
C ALA A 110 -16.34 -3.92 15.51
N ASN A 111 -15.60 -3.00 16.12
CA ASN A 111 -15.61 -2.72 17.56
C ASN A 111 -16.43 -1.47 17.93
N ARG A 112 -17.09 -0.86 16.95
CA ARG A 112 -17.85 0.37 17.13
C ARG A 112 -19.07 0.15 18.05
N ALA A 113 -19.08 0.87 19.17
CA ALA A 113 -20.06 0.68 20.25
C ALA A 113 -21.48 1.10 19.86
N ASP A 114 -21.63 2.16 19.06
CA ASP A 114 -22.90 2.70 18.57
C ASP A 114 -23.44 1.97 17.32
N ALA A 115 -22.70 0.97 16.80
CA ALA A 115 -23.16 0.15 15.68
C ALA A 115 -24.12 -0.97 16.14
N THR A 116 -24.88 -1.52 15.20
CA THR A 116 -25.71 -2.71 15.44
C THR A 116 -24.85 -3.97 15.53
N ASP A 117 -25.33 -5.00 16.23
CA ASP A 117 -24.64 -6.30 16.29
C ASP A 117 -24.43 -6.91 14.90
N ALA A 118 -25.42 -6.78 14.02
CA ALA A 118 -25.33 -7.25 12.64
C ALA A 118 -24.22 -6.53 11.84
N HIS A 119 -24.05 -5.22 12.04
CA HIS A 119 -22.96 -4.46 11.42
C HIS A 119 -21.60 -4.91 11.94
N ARG A 120 -21.45 -5.00 13.28
CA ARG A 120 -20.21 -5.46 13.91
C ARG A 120 -19.80 -6.85 13.42
N LEU A 121 -20.74 -7.78 13.35
CA LEU A 121 -20.50 -9.14 12.86
C LEU A 121 -20.01 -9.13 11.40
N LYS A 122 -20.68 -8.38 10.52
CA LYS A 122 -20.29 -8.24 9.11
C LYS A 122 -18.91 -7.61 8.95
N CYS A 123 -18.56 -6.64 9.79
CA CYS A 123 -17.22 -6.06 9.79
C CYS A 123 -16.17 -7.06 10.30
N ALA A 124 -16.46 -7.84 11.35
CA ALA A 124 -15.57 -8.88 11.85
C ALA A 124 -15.29 -9.99 10.82
N GLU A 125 -16.29 -10.39 10.03
CA GLU A 125 -16.11 -11.32 8.90
C GLU A 125 -15.12 -10.73 7.87
N LYS A 126 -15.27 -9.45 7.52
CA LYS A 126 -14.34 -8.77 6.61
C LYS A 126 -12.93 -8.67 7.17
N VAL A 127 -12.77 -8.39 8.47
CA VAL A 127 -11.46 -8.40 9.15
C VAL A 127 -10.78 -9.76 8.96
N THR A 128 -11.53 -10.84 9.12
CA THR A 128 -11.01 -12.21 8.94
C THR A 128 -10.50 -12.44 7.52
N VAL A 129 -11.25 -11.99 6.51
CA VAL A 129 -10.84 -12.09 5.10
C VAL A 129 -9.59 -11.25 4.83
N ILE A 130 -9.53 -10.00 5.31
CA ILE A 130 -8.37 -9.11 5.11
C ILE A 130 -7.11 -9.71 5.75
N ARG A 131 -7.23 -10.29 6.95
CA ARG A 131 -6.11 -10.98 7.61
C ARG A 131 -5.61 -12.15 6.75
N LYS A 132 -6.52 -12.96 6.21
CA LYS A 132 -6.14 -14.07 5.32
C LYS A 132 -5.42 -13.58 4.06
N GLN A 133 -5.93 -12.52 3.43
CA GLN A 133 -5.26 -11.89 2.28
C GLN A 133 -3.85 -11.37 2.63
N THR A 134 -3.68 -10.83 3.83
CA THR A 134 -2.37 -10.34 4.33
C THR A 134 -1.39 -11.50 4.53
N GLU A 135 -1.85 -12.60 5.14
CA GLU A 135 -1.05 -13.83 5.31
C GLU A 135 -0.63 -14.41 3.96
N ASP A 136 -1.56 -14.55 3.02
CA ASP A 136 -1.29 -15.11 1.70
C ASP A 136 -0.31 -14.24 0.91
N LEU A 137 -0.51 -12.92 0.90
CA LEU A 137 0.37 -11.98 0.18
C LEU A 137 1.77 -11.90 0.81
N SER A 138 1.88 -11.89 2.14
CA SER A 138 3.17 -11.92 2.83
C SER A 138 3.91 -13.25 2.64
N GLY A 139 3.18 -14.36 2.58
CA GLY A 139 3.69 -15.67 2.19
C GLY A 139 4.27 -15.64 0.77
N ALA A 140 3.48 -15.17 -0.20
CA ALA A 140 3.91 -15.05 -1.59
C ALA A 140 5.14 -14.13 -1.76
N LEU A 141 5.21 -13.02 -1.02
CA LEU A 141 6.36 -12.12 -1.06
C LEU A 141 7.63 -12.83 -0.55
N ARG A 142 7.54 -13.51 0.60
CA ARG A 142 8.67 -14.28 1.14
C ARG A 142 9.14 -15.35 0.16
N GLU A 143 8.21 -16.11 -0.41
CA GLU A 143 8.52 -17.14 -1.40
C GLU A 143 9.21 -16.55 -2.64
N LEU A 144 8.68 -15.44 -3.18
CA LEU A 144 9.29 -14.74 -4.30
C LEU A 144 10.73 -14.33 -4.01
N LEU A 145 10.98 -13.73 -2.83
CA LEU A 145 12.32 -13.30 -2.44
C LEU A 145 13.31 -14.47 -2.36
N VAL A 146 12.90 -15.61 -1.80
CA VAL A 146 13.71 -16.85 -1.76
C VAL A 146 13.97 -17.38 -3.17
N GLN A 147 12.95 -17.45 -4.02
CA GLN A 147 13.10 -17.94 -5.40
C GLN A 147 13.99 -17.03 -6.26
N ILE A 148 13.98 -15.71 -6.01
CA ILE A 148 14.90 -14.76 -6.64
C ILE A 148 16.34 -15.05 -6.23
N GLN A 149 16.59 -15.25 -4.93
CA GLN A 149 17.92 -15.59 -4.42
C GLN A 149 18.45 -16.91 -5.00
N HIS A 150 17.56 -17.89 -5.20
CA HIS A 150 17.90 -19.17 -5.83
C HIS A 150 17.98 -19.09 -7.37
N GLY A 151 17.58 -17.96 -7.96
CA GLY A 151 17.57 -17.75 -9.41
C GLY A 151 16.51 -18.58 -10.16
N THR A 152 15.51 -19.10 -9.46
CA THR A 152 14.40 -19.88 -10.07
C THR A 152 13.22 -18.98 -10.47
N ARG A 153 13.15 -17.78 -9.89
CA ARG A 153 12.19 -16.73 -10.25
C ARG A 153 12.90 -15.39 -10.41
N SER A 154 12.30 -14.47 -11.14
CA SER A 154 12.74 -13.08 -11.26
C SER A 154 11.55 -12.13 -11.37
N PHE A 155 11.79 -10.83 -11.37
CA PHE A 155 10.81 -9.78 -11.62
C PHE A 155 11.42 -8.73 -12.57
N ARG A 156 10.57 -7.91 -13.18
CA ARG A 156 11.01 -6.82 -14.06
C ARG A 156 10.53 -5.49 -13.52
N VAL A 157 11.43 -4.53 -13.52
CA VAL A 157 11.09 -3.13 -13.25
C VAL A 157 10.92 -2.45 -14.59
N TYR A 158 9.68 -2.05 -14.89
CA TYR A 158 9.37 -1.25 -16.06
C TYR A 158 9.20 0.19 -15.58
N PHE A 159 10.28 0.98 -15.65
CA PHE A 159 10.21 2.40 -15.28
C PHE A 159 9.20 3.10 -16.18
N GLN A 160 8.31 3.90 -15.59
CA GLN A 160 7.27 4.57 -16.35
C GLN A 160 7.87 5.57 -17.34
N PHE A 161 7.56 5.41 -18.62
CA PHE A 161 7.74 6.45 -19.64
C PHE A 161 6.52 7.38 -19.57
N LYS A 162 6.57 8.42 -18.74
CA LYS A 162 5.49 9.42 -18.73
C LYS A 162 5.68 10.43 -19.85
N MET A 163 4.64 10.62 -20.67
CA MET A 163 4.46 11.82 -21.47
C MET A 163 3.62 12.79 -20.65
N TYR A 164 4.21 13.91 -20.25
CA TYR A 164 3.49 15.06 -19.70
C TYR A 164 3.06 15.98 -20.83
#